data_AF-A0A2M6ZXC3-F1
#
_entry.id   AF-A0A2M6ZXC3-F1
#
_cell.length_a   1.000
_cell.length_b   1.000
_cell.length_c   1.000
_cell.angle_alpha   90.00
_cell.angle_beta   90.00
_cell.angle_gamma   90.00
#
_symmetry.space_group_name_H-M   'P 1'
#
loop_
_entity.id
_entity.type
_entity.pdbx_description
1 polymer ?
#
loop_
_entity_poly.entity_id
_entity_poly.type
_entity_poly.pdbx_seq_one_letter_code
_entity_poly.pdbx_strand_id
1 'polypeptide(L)'
;MKKIYLVPHTHYDVAWAFSKEDSLEINEEILKEVMKLMLVPEFKFCLEQTFLLQEIERRNPELWQGLKKMIEEGKLEIVDGQYLMPDTMLPTGEVLVREILFGKRYCQEKFGVEVPVAWAADSFGMNAQLPQIYRKAGYKWLAFSLNQSLSYIAGKVNTGGEALLAFNPLPWRMRNWGEAELKLPPGYESVAGIKERKEVESEVIEIGKSEEDKIEGAKIGFTCDLPPLGYKVYKLTPPPCHCEPKAWQAEGGIKVEGESIETPFYKVIAHKETGIIEVFDKEAKLLVKGNEIFIDDEIGDLYHHRARFADLIKSESGEGLEYGSFKPRSFRIEKGVLQAMKREVYFRETQFGVVPEPTEYFAGREKGFQPSGIPNFLSWFDLSDGIRGITFMNKGLPAILIKEGSIYIRLLRSVSGLSADGTAGPLVPTPDALELRPYTFEYALQPHEGDWRQAKMYKQAQDFHHLPYCIQSNSQGELPEEFSFLKLSPDNLVLSALKKAEDSDEVILRFFETIGEATVAELELFRVIKRAAVVDLLERELYELKAERNKLRLEVKPFEIVTLKLRL
;
A
#
# COMPACT_ATOMS: atom_id res chain seq x y z
N MET A 1 39.16 -4.48 -13.23
CA MET A 1 38.56 -5.83 -13.28
C MET A 1 37.16 -5.73 -12.70
N LYS A 2 36.11 -6.20 -13.37
CA LYS A 2 34.75 -6.24 -12.78
C LYS A 2 34.66 -7.46 -11.86
N LYS A 3 34.07 -7.32 -10.67
CA LYS A 3 33.80 -8.43 -9.75
C LYS A 3 32.31 -8.78 -9.84
N ILE A 4 32.01 -10.02 -10.19
CA ILE A 4 30.65 -10.56 -10.20
C ILE A 4 30.39 -11.21 -8.84
N TYR A 5 29.20 -11.01 -8.30
CA TYR A 5 28.70 -11.71 -7.12
C TYR A 5 27.54 -12.59 -7.57
N LEU A 6 27.58 -13.87 -7.19
CA LEU A 6 26.48 -14.82 -7.37
C LEU A 6 25.88 -15.10 -6.00
N VAL A 7 24.56 -15.07 -5.90
CA VAL A 7 23.82 -15.31 -4.65
C VAL A 7 22.81 -16.42 -4.88
N PRO A 8 23.22 -17.69 -4.74
CA PRO A 8 22.31 -18.83 -4.84
C PRO A 8 21.25 -18.72 -3.74
N HIS A 9 19.98 -18.80 -4.12
CA HIS A 9 18.85 -18.77 -3.21
C HIS A 9 17.67 -19.54 -3.82
N THR A 10 16.63 -19.75 -3.03
CA THR A 10 15.30 -20.12 -3.53
C THR A 10 14.31 -19.09 -2.99
N HIS A 11 13.38 -18.66 -3.84
CA HIS A 11 12.21 -17.88 -3.42
C HIS A 11 11.06 -18.87 -3.18
N TYR A 12 10.33 -18.70 -2.09
CA TYR A 12 9.43 -19.74 -1.59
C TYR A 12 8.01 -19.21 -1.30
N ASP A 13 7.09 -19.51 -2.22
CA ASP A 13 5.66 -19.34 -1.98
C ASP A 13 5.11 -20.46 -1.08
N VAL A 14 4.66 -20.08 0.12
CA VAL A 14 4.05 -21.01 1.08
C VAL A 14 2.82 -21.72 0.51
N ALA A 15 2.01 -21.04 -0.30
CA ALA A 15 0.94 -21.62 -1.09
C ALA A 15 0.65 -20.71 -2.29
N TRP A 16 0.59 -21.28 -3.50
CA TRP A 16 0.38 -20.52 -4.74
C TRP A 16 -0.26 -21.39 -5.81
N ALA A 17 0.49 -21.78 -6.86
CA ALA A 17 0.05 -22.72 -7.88
C ALA A 17 -0.08 -24.17 -7.36
N PHE A 18 0.58 -24.46 -6.23
CA PHE A 18 0.53 -25.74 -5.51
C PHE A 18 -0.07 -25.54 -4.12
N SER A 19 -0.54 -26.63 -3.49
CA SER A 19 -1.04 -26.55 -2.11
C SER A 19 0.11 -26.34 -1.13
N LYS A 20 -0.23 -25.87 0.08
CA LYS A 20 0.75 -25.59 1.14
C LYS A 20 1.57 -26.82 1.56
N GLU A 21 1.03 -28.04 1.41
CA GLU A 21 1.77 -29.27 1.73
C GLU A 21 2.70 -29.67 0.57
N ASP A 22 2.26 -29.54 -0.69
CA ASP A 22 3.10 -29.78 -1.87
C ASP A 22 4.29 -28.81 -1.90
N SER A 23 4.02 -27.50 -1.67
CA SER A 23 5.05 -26.46 -1.58
C SER A 23 6.10 -26.78 -0.49
N LEU A 24 5.69 -27.36 0.65
CA LEU A 24 6.61 -27.79 1.70
C LEU A 24 7.45 -29.00 1.26
N GLU A 25 6.85 -30.04 0.68
CA GLU A 25 7.57 -31.24 0.22
C GLU A 25 8.60 -30.92 -0.88
N ILE A 26 8.21 -30.10 -1.87
CA ILE A 26 9.10 -29.61 -2.92
C ILE A 26 10.32 -28.87 -2.33
N ASN A 27 10.10 -28.03 -1.31
CA ASN A 27 11.18 -27.24 -0.72
C ASN A 27 12.04 -28.04 0.27
N GLU A 28 11.49 -29.08 0.92
CA GLU A 28 12.30 -30.07 1.64
C GLU A 28 13.28 -30.79 0.69
N GLU A 29 12.84 -31.23 -0.50
CA GLU A 29 13.73 -31.87 -1.49
C GLU A 29 14.76 -30.89 -2.06
N ILE A 30 14.38 -29.65 -2.39
CA ILE A 30 15.33 -28.60 -2.81
C ILE A 30 16.41 -28.41 -1.74
N LEU A 31 16.04 -28.32 -0.46
CA LEU A 31 17.00 -28.14 0.63
C LEU A 31 17.89 -29.37 0.86
N LYS A 32 17.39 -30.60 0.64
CA LYS A 32 18.19 -31.83 0.66
C LYS A 32 19.26 -31.83 -0.43
N GLU A 33 18.96 -31.38 -1.64
CA GLU A 33 19.95 -31.25 -2.73
C GLU A 33 20.93 -30.09 -2.49
N VAL A 34 20.45 -28.92 -2.06
CA VAL A 34 21.28 -27.76 -1.71
C VAL A 34 22.27 -28.09 -0.58
N MET A 35 21.88 -28.91 0.40
CA MET A 35 22.81 -29.41 1.43
C MET A 35 23.98 -30.22 0.85
N LYS A 36 23.80 -30.96 -0.25
CA LYS A 36 24.89 -31.67 -0.93
C LYS A 36 25.82 -30.69 -1.64
N LEU A 37 25.27 -29.61 -2.21
CA LEU A 37 26.07 -28.53 -2.81
C LEU A 37 26.91 -27.76 -1.76
N MET A 38 26.38 -27.54 -0.56
CA MET A 38 27.09 -26.95 0.59
C MET A 38 28.22 -27.84 1.19
N LEU A 39 28.48 -29.01 0.61
CA LEU A 39 29.72 -29.77 0.86
C LEU A 39 30.91 -29.20 0.06
N VAL A 40 30.67 -28.44 -1.02
CA VAL A 40 31.71 -27.71 -1.75
C VAL A 40 32.19 -26.52 -0.91
N PRO A 41 33.49 -26.38 -0.58
CA PRO A 41 33.95 -25.45 0.46
C PRO A 41 33.60 -23.96 0.27
N GLU A 42 33.44 -23.49 -0.96
CA GLU A 42 33.12 -22.09 -1.28
C GLU A 42 31.63 -21.87 -1.60
N PHE A 43 30.81 -22.92 -1.64
CA PHE A 43 29.39 -22.79 -1.98
C PHE A 43 28.59 -22.29 -0.77
N LYS A 44 27.90 -21.16 -0.96
CA LYS A 44 26.91 -20.61 -0.03
C LYS A 44 25.53 -20.57 -0.67
N PHE A 45 24.51 -20.59 0.18
CA PHE A 45 23.12 -20.47 -0.22
C PHE A 45 22.39 -19.51 0.74
N CYS A 46 21.45 -18.72 0.22
CA CYS A 46 20.58 -17.87 1.03
C CYS A 46 19.17 -18.48 1.09
N LEU A 47 18.61 -18.54 2.29
CA LEU A 47 17.20 -18.89 2.51
C LEU A 47 16.49 -17.69 3.17
N GLU A 48 15.26 -17.43 2.74
CA GLU A 48 14.50 -16.25 3.14
C GLU A 48 13.64 -16.46 4.40
N GLN A 49 12.41 -16.94 4.22
CA GLN A 49 11.34 -16.92 5.22
C GLN A 49 11.53 -18.02 6.28
N THR A 50 11.30 -17.70 7.56
CA THR A 50 11.55 -18.65 8.66
C THR A 50 10.45 -19.69 8.85
N PHE A 51 9.25 -19.51 8.28
CA PHE A 51 8.17 -20.51 8.32
C PHE A 51 8.60 -21.89 7.82
N LEU A 52 9.35 -21.96 6.70
CA LEU A 52 9.86 -23.21 6.16
C LEU A 52 10.77 -23.93 7.16
N LEU A 53 11.65 -23.19 7.84
CA LEU A 53 12.53 -23.75 8.87
C LEU A 53 11.76 -24.24 10.10
N GLN A 54 10.67 -23.58 10.47
CA GLN A 54 9.79 -24.00 11.58
C GLN A 54 9.02 -25.29 11.25
N GLU A 55 8.46 -25.39 10.05
CA GLU A 55 7.81 -26.62 9.59
C GLU A 55 8.83 -27.77 9.48
N ILE A 56 10.03 -27.53 8.96
CA ILE A 56 11.09 -28.55 8.89
C ILE A 56 11.55 -29.00 10.29
N GLU A 57 11.74 -28.09 11.26
CA GLU A 57 12.02 -28.45 12.66
C GLU A 57 10.93 -29.37 13.24
N ARG A 58 9.66 -29.09 12.93
CA ARG A 58 8.50 -29.86 13.41
C ARG A 58 8.32 -31.21 12.71
N ARG A 59 8.65 -31.31 11.42
CA ARG A 59 8.28 -32.43 10.54
C ARG A 59 9.44 -33.37 10.21
N ASN A 60 10.63 -32.81 9.97
CA ASN A 60 11.80 -33.54 9.50
C ASN A 60 13.04 -33.20 10.35
N PRO A 61 13.17 -33.80 11.56
CA PRO A 61 14.27 -33.51 12.47
C PRO A 61 15.67 -33.81 11.91
N GLU A 62 15.81 -34.74 10.96
CA GLU A 62 17.09 -35.06 10.33
C GLU A 62 17.55 -33.92 9.41
N LEU A 63 16.68 -33.48 8.50
CA LEU A 63 16.92 -32.31 7.65
C LEU A 63 17.17 -31.06 8.49
N TRP A 64 16.39 -30.86 9.55
CA TRP A 64 16.54 -29.74 10.48
C TRP A 64 17.93 -29.65 11.10
N GLN A 65 18.47 -30.73 11.67
CA GLN A 65 19.81 -30.72 12.26
C GLN A 65 20.89 -30.45 11.19
N GLY A 66 20.69 -30.95 9.97
CA GLY A 66 21.54 -30.65 8.82
C GLY A 66 21.56 -29.16 8.46
N LEU A 67 20.38 -28.55 8.28
CA LEU A 67 20.24 -27.13 7.96
C LEU A 67 20.76 -26.24 9.09
N LYS A 68 20.42 -26.55 10.35
CA LYS A 68 20.92 -25.83 11.53
C LYS A 68 22.45 -25.78 11.56
N LYS A 69 23.11 -26.93 11.33
CA LYS A 69 24.56 -26.99 11.24
C LYS A 69 25.12 -26.15 10.08
N MET A 70 24.46 -26.12 8.92
CA MET A 70 24.91 -25.31 7.78
C MET A 70 24.74 -23.80 8.03
N ILE A 71 23.79 -23.39 8.88
CA ILE A 71 23.64 -22.01 9.36
C ILE A 71 24.75 -21.68 10.38
N GLU A 72 25.04 -22.58 11.32
CA GLU A 72 26.14 -22.43 12.28
C GLU A 72 27.54 -22.41 11.61
N GLU A 73 27.73 -23.17 10.52
CA GLU A 73 28.93 -23.09 9.65
C GLU A 73 28.95 -21.85 8.74
N GLY A 74 27.88 -21.04 8.70
CA GLY A 74 27.77 -19.85 7.85
C GLY A 74 27.74 -20.15 6.35
N LYS A 75 27.27 -21.33 5.94
CA LYS A 75 27.08 -21.73 4.54
C LYS A 75 25.66 -21.47 4.04
N LEU A 76 24.68 -21.70 4.92
CA LEU A 76 23.30 -21.33 4.72
C LEU A 76 23.05 -20.02 5.47
N GLU A 77 22.93 -18.90 4.73
CA GLU A 77 22.67 -17.59 5.32
C GLU A 77 21.17 -17.29 5.30
N ILE A 78 20.61 -16.89 6.45
CA ILE A 78 19.22 -16.41 6.48
C ILE A 78 19.22 -14.95 6.03
N VAL A 79 18.52 -14.68 4.93
CA VAL A 79 18.16 -13.34 4.45
C VAL A 79 16.69 -13.08 4.79
N ASP A 80 16.25 -11.84 4.86
CA ASP A 80 14.95 -11.46 5.43
C ASP A 80 14.76 -11.85 6.91
N GLY A 81 14.62 -13.14 7.21
CA GLY A 81 14.34 -13.61 8.56
C GLY A 81 13.00 -13.13 9.11
N GLN A 82 12.04 -12.75 8.26
CA GLN A 82 10.64 -12.62 8.67
C GLN A 82 10.02 -14.02 8.86
N TYR A 83 8.83 -14.11 9.43
CA TYR A 83 8.07 -15.36 9.52
C TYR A 83 7.61 -15.79 8.12
N LEU A 84 6.88 -14.91 7.43
CA LEU A 84 6.58 -14.95 6.00
C LEU A 84 7.10 -13.68 5.29
N MET A 85 7.20 -13.70 3.96
CA MET A 85 7.38 -12.48 3.16
C MET A 85 5.99 -11.90 2.84
N PRO A 86 5.62 -10.72 3.38
CA PRO A 86 4.27 -10.18 3.19
C PRO A 86 4.15 -9.34 1.92
N ASP A 87 2.93 -9.26 1.39
CA ASP A 87 2.48 -8.06 0.67
C ASP A 87 2.63 -6.87 1.64
N THR A 88 3.27 -5.78 1.23
CA THR A 88 3.55 -4.66 2.17
C THR A 88 2.45 -3.59 2.21
N MET A 89 1.43 -3.72 1.37
CA MET A 89 0.40 -2.71 1.11
C MET A 89 -0.95 -3.06 1.74
N LEU A 90 -1.30 -4.35 1.82
CA LEU A 90 -2.58 -4.86 2.32
C LEU A 90 -2.65 -5.14 3.84
N PRO A 91 -1.63 -5.71 4.51
CA PRO A 91 -1.69 -5.99 5.94
C PRO A 91 -1.58 -4.71 6.78
N THR A 92 -2.16 -4.69 7.98
CA THR A 92 -1.98 -3.56 8.90
C THR A 92 -0.53 -3.47 9.39
N GLY A 93 -0.11 -2.29 9.84
CA GLY A 93 1.28 -2.06 10.28
C GLY A 93 1.73 -3.00 11.40
N GLU A 94 0.84 -3.38 12.33
CA GLU A 94 1.18 -4.36 13.37
C GLU A 94 1.44 -5.75 12.80
N VAL A 95 0.78 -6.17 11.71
CA VAL A 95 1.06 -7.48 11.07
C VAL A 95 2.49 -7.49 10.52
N LEU A 96 2.89 -6.46 9.78
CA LEU A 96 4.28 -6.33 9.29
C LEU A 96 5.28 -6.34 10.46
N VAL A 97 4.94 -5.71 11.59
CA VAL A 97 5.77 -5.79 12.80
C VAL A 97 5.83 -7.20 13.38
N ARG A 98 4.74 -7.99 13.34
CA ARG A 98 4.74 -9.38 13.87
C ARG A 98 5.48 -10.36 12.98
N GLU A 99 5.38 -10.23 11.65
CA GLU A 99 6.15 -11.05 10.70
C GLU A 99 7.66 -10.91 10.98
N ILE A 100 8.15 -9.68 11.12
CA ILE A 100 9.54 -9.40 11.47
C ILE A 100 9.88 -9.86 12.90
N LEU A 101 8.99 -9.60 13.88
CA LEU A 101 9.21 -9.95 15.28
C LEU A 101 9.39 -11.46 15.47
N PHE A 102 8.45 -12.27 14.99
CA PHE A 102 8.47 -13.71 15.20
C PHE A 102 9.60 -14.38 14.41
N GLY A 103 9.84 -13.96 13.16
CA GLY A 103 10.94 -14.52 12.36
C GLY A 103 12.32 -14.18 12.93
N LYS A 104 12.59 -12.91 13.28
CA LYS A 104 13.91 -12.53 13.82
C LYS A 104 14.14 -13.08 15.21
N ARG A 105 13.10 -13.23 16.03
CA ARG A 105 13.20 -13.98 17.29
C ARG A 105 13.55 -15.44 17.05
N TYR A 106 12.88 -16.13 16.12
CA TYR A 106 13.22 -17.51 15.77
C TYR A 106 14.70 -17.64 15.34
N CYS A 107 15.20 -16.72 14.50
CA CYS A 107 16.61 -16.70 14.09
C CYS A 107 17.57 -16.56 15.29
N GLN A 108 17.26 -15.63 16.20
CA GLN A 108 18.07 -15.36 17.40
C GLN A 108 18.00 -16.50 18.43
N GLU A 109 16.85 -17.15 18.59
CA GLU A 109 16.59 -18.22 19.56
C GLU A 109 17.16 -19.58 19.10
N LYS A 110 17.14 -19.87 17.79
CA LYS A 110 17.61 -21.16 17.24
C LYS A 110 19.07 -21.18 16.83
N PHE A 111 19.58 -20.08 16.27
CA PHE A 111 20.92 -20.01 15.66
C PHE A 111 21.80 -18.92 16.26
N GLY A 112 21.23 -17.98 17.04
CA GLY A 112 21.98 -16.84 17.58
C GLY A 112 22.26 -15.73 16.56
N VAL A 113 21.58 -15.70 15.41
CA VAL A 113 21.89 -14.80 14.29
C VAL A 113 20.95 -13.59 14.19
N GLU A 114 21.52 -12.39 14.08
CA GLU A 114 20.80 -11.15 13.78
C GLU A 114 20.76 -10.94 12.25
N VAL A 115 19.60 -11.18 11.63
CA VAL A 115 19.42 -11.00 10.17
C VAL A 115 19.42 -9.50 9.81
N PRO A 116 20.35 -9.01 8.96
CA PRO A 116 20.55 -7.57 8.77
C PRO A 116 20.02 -7.03 7.42
N VAL A 117 19.57 -7.91 6.52
CA VAL A 117 19.02 -7.59 5.20
C VAL A 117 17.55 -8.00 5.18
N ALA A 118 16.64 -7.05 4.96
CA ALA A 118 15.25 -7.33 4.59
C ALA A 118 15.20 -7.67 3.08
N TRP A 119 14.30 -8.54 2.65
CA TRP A 119 14.26 -9.11 1.30
C TRP A 119 12.81 -9.10 0.78
N ALA A 120 12.42 -8.01 0.13
CA ALA A 120 11.12 -7.84 -0.50
C ALA A 120 11.27 -8.14 -2.00
N ALA A 121 11.50 -9.42 -2.34
CA ALA A 121 11.83 -9.83 -3.70
C ALA A 121 10.66 -9.66 -4.68
N ASP A 122 9.47 -10.17 -4.29
CA ASP A 122 8.24 -10.11 -5.11
C ASP A 122 7.05 -9.46 -4.37
N SER A 123 7.32 -8.58 -3.38
CA SER A 123 6.26 -7.80 -2.73
C SER A 123 5.62 -6.80 -3.72
N PHE A 124 4.29 -6.89 -3.90
CA PHE A 124 3.53 -6.09 -4.86
C PHE A 124 3.32 -4.63 -4.41
N GLY A 125 4.41 -3.86 -4.46
CA GLY A 125 4.47 -2.48 -3.99
C GLY A 125 5.18 -2.37 -2.64
N MET A 126 5.59 -1.15 -2.31
CA MET A 126 6.42 -0.83 -1.14
C MET A 126 5.74 0.25 -0.30
N ASN A 127 5.29 -0.13 0.90
CA ASN A 127 4.72 0.80 1.87
C ASN A 127 5.71 1.92 2.24
N ALA A 128 5.24 3.17 2.30
CA ALA A 128 6.09 4.34 2.52
C ALA A 128 6.83 4.34 3.87
N GLN A 129 6.34 3.58 4.85
CA GLN A 129 6.96 3.44 6.17
C GLN A 129 7.95 2.27 6.31
N LEU A 130 8.10 1.40 5.29
CA LEU A 130 9.09 0.32 5.30
C LEU A 130 10.51 0.78 5.71
N PRO A 131 11.06 1.93 5.27
CA PRO A 131 12.39 2.37 5.70
C PRO A 131 12.48 2.72 7.19
N GLN A 132 11.37 3.06 7.85
CA GLN A 132 11.29 3.23 9.29
C GLN A 132 11.07 1.88 9.98
N ILE A 133 10.13 1.06 9.50
CA ILE A 133 9.84 -0.28 10.05
C ILE A 133 11.11 -1.12 10.06
N TYR A 134 11.75 -1.32 8.90
CA TYR A 134 12.93 -2.17 8.81
C TYR A 134 14.10 -1.66 9.67
N ARG A 135 14.34 -0.33 9.69
CA ARG A 135 15.39 0.27 10.53
C ARG A 135 15.10 0.07 12.02
N LYS A 136 13.85 0.25 12.46
CA LYS A 136 13.42 0.01 13.85
C LYS A 136 13.26 -1.49 14.17
N ALA A 137 13.55 -2.39 13.25
CA ALA A 137 13.74 -3.82 13.50
C ALA A 137 15.21 -4.29 13.32
N GLY A 138 16.16 -3.36 13.23
CA GLY A 138 17.60 -3.65 13.16
C GLY A 138 18.14 -4.03 11.78
N TYR A 139 17.30 -4.06 10.74
CA TYR A 139 17.80 -4.18 9.36
C TYR A 139 18.58 -2.92 8.97
N LYS A 140 19.60 -3.10 8.13
CA LYS A 140 20.48 -2.03 7.63
C LYS A 140 20.43 -1.91 6.11
N TRP A 141 19.89 -2.93 5.44
CA TRP A 141 19.73 -3.02 3.98
C TRP A 141 18.35 -3.61 3.64
N LEU A 142 17.84 -3.25 2.46
CA LEU A 142 16.66 -3.84 1.84
C LEU A 142 17.06 -4.30 0.42
N ALA A 143 16.92 -5.58 0.14
CA ALA A 143 16.91 -6.12 -1.21
C ALA A 143 15.48 -6.06 -1.75
N PHE A 144 15.30 -5.45 -2.92
CA PHE A 144 14.01 -5.35 -3.61
C PHE A 144 14.21 -5.19 -5.11
N SER A 145 13.19 -5.56 -5.90
CA SER A 145 13.25 -5.46 -7.35
C SER A 145 13.04 -4.02 -7.85
N LEU A 146 14.14 -3.26 -7.89
CA LEU A 146 14.14 -1.91 -8.46
C LEU A 146 13.72 -1.91 -9.94
N ASN A 147 14.04 -2.95 -10.71
CA ASN A 147 13.66 -3.00 -12.13
C ASN A 147 12.17 -3.28 -12.35
N GLN A 148 11.50 -4.14 -11.55
CA GLN A 148 10.03 -4.22 -11.57
C GLN A 148 9.43 -2.87 -11.12
N SER A 149 9.99 -2.24 -10.08
CA SER A 149 9.51 -0.93 -9.59
C SER A 149 9.62 0.18 -10.64
N LEU A 150 10.78 0.30 -11.32
CA LEU A 150 11.01 1.29 -12.37
C LEU A 150 10.23 0.97 -13.65
N SER A 151 10.04 -0.31 -14.00
CA SER A 151 9.23 -0.71 -15.17
C SER A 151 7.73 -0.54 -14.91
N TYR A 152 7.28 -0.75 -13.67
CA TYR A 152 5.93 -0.40 -13.23
C TYR A 152 5.72 1.11 -13.34
N ILE A 153 6.61 1.92 -12.75
CA ILE A 153 6.53 3.38 -12.86
C ILE A 153 6.53 3.79 -14.34
N ALA A 154 7.50 3.32 -15.14
CA ALA A 154 7.58 3.61 -16.57
C ALA A 154 6.29 3.23 -17.33
N GLY A 155 5.70 2.07 -17.05
CA GLY A 155 4.41 1.62 -17.58
C GLY A 155 3.19 2.39 -17.05
N LYS A 156 3.35 3.26 -16.04
CA LYS A 156 2.36 4.25 -15.60
C LYS A 156 2.66 5.68 -16.08
N VAL A 157 3.85 5.94 -16.65
CA VAL A 157 4.21 7.27 -17.15
C VAL A 157 3.63 7.49 -18.55
N ASN A 158 2.72 8.44 -18.68
CA ASN A 158 2.20 8.86 -19.98
C ASN A 158 3.29 9.58 -20.81
N THR A 159 3.96 8.83 -21.68
CA THR A 159 4.91 9.35 -22.66
C THR A 159 4.23 10.16 -23.76
N GLY A 160 2.98 9.82 -24.11
CA GLY A 160 2.21 10.43 -25.20
C GLY A 160 2.85 10.25 -26.58
N GLY A 161 3.52 9.11 -26.79
CA GLY A 161 4.33 8.81 -27.99
C GLY A 161 5.64 8.11 -27.63
N GLU A 162 6.57 8.04 -28.59
CA GLU A 162 7.93 7.57 -28.33
C GLU A 162 8.70 8.59 -27.48
N ALA A 163 9.22 8.16 -26.33
CA ALA A 163 9.93 9.02 -25.39
C ALA A 163 10.89 8.21 -24.51
N LEU A 164 11.87 8.90 -23.94
CA LEU A 164 12.80 8.36 -22.96
C LEU A 164 12.43 8.80 -21.54
N LEU A 165 12.57 7.89 -20.58
CA LEU A 165 12.49 8.23 -19.15
C LEU A 165 13.91 8.22 -18.56
N ALA A 166 14.24 9.28 -17.82
CA ALA A 166 15.41 9.28 -16.95
C ALA A 166 14.97 9.53 -15.50
N PHE A 167 15.58 8.77 -14.58
CA PHE A 167 15.24 8.75 -13.16
C PHE A 167 16.37 9.36 -12.32
N ASN A 168 16.03 10.21 -11.35
CA ASN A 168 16.97 10.78 -10.40
C ASN A 168 16.78 10.14 -9.01
N PRO A 169 17.72 9.30 -8.54
CA PRO A 169 17.64 8.69 -7.21
C PRO A 169 18.10 9.64 -6.08
N LEU A 170 18.49 10.89 -6.39
CA LEU A 170 19.03 11.83 -5.40
C LEU A 170 17.94 12.78 -4.87
N PRO A 171 17.97 13.16 -3.58
CA PRO A 171 17.00 14.07 -2.96
C PRO A 171 17.24 15.55 -3.28
N TRP A 172 17.90 15.85 -4.39
CA TRP A 172 18.08 17.20 -4.95
C TRP A 172 18.01 17.14 -6.48
N ARG A 173 17.69 18.27 -7.11
CA ARG A 173 17.61 18.38 -8.59
C ARG A 173 18.99 18.10 -9.19
N MET A 174 19.05 17.22 -10.19
CA MET A 174 20.29 16.82 -10.84
C MET A 174 20.27 17.27 -12.31
N ARG A 175 21.29 18.00 -12.77
CA ARG A 175 21.54 18.18 -14.22
C ARG A 175 22.85 17.50 -14.59
N ASN A 176 22.79 16.44 -15.38
CA ASN A 176 23.95 15.61 -15.75
C ASN A 176 23.75 14.93 -17.12
N TRP A 177 24.80 14.35 -17.68
CA TRP A 177 24.70 13.49 -18.87
C TRP A 177 24.00 12.16 -18.55
N GLY A 178 23.16 11.69 -19.46
CA GLY A 178 22.56 10.36 -19.45
C GLY A 178 22.58 9.75 -20.84
N GLU A 179 22.57 8.42 -20.92
CA GLU A 179 22.59 7.65 -22.16
C GLU A 179 21.41 6.68 -22.20
N ALA A 180 20.80 6.49 -23.37
CA ALA A 180 19.71 5.55 -23.58
C ALA A 180 19.77 4.90 -24.96
N GLU A 181 19.25 3.67 -25.06
CA GLU A 181 19.09 2.93 -26.31
C GLU A 181 17.64 3.06 -26.80
N LEU A 182 17.47 3.52 -28.03
CA LEU A 182 16.20 3.53 -28.75
C LEU A 182 16.11 2.32 -29.67
N LYS A 183 14.96 1.65 -29.66
CA LYS A 183 14.50 0.79 -30.76
C LYS A 183 13.55 1.62 -31.61
N LEU A 184 13.78 1.69 -32.92
CA LEU A 184 13.02 2.54 -33.83
C LEU A 184 12.14 1.69 -34.76
N PRO A 185 10.86 2.05 -34.95
CA PRO A 185 10.00 1.46 -35.96
C PRO A 185 10.60 1.50 -37.38
N PRO A 186 10.28 0.52 -38.25
CA PRO A 186 10.76 0.53 -39.63
C PRO A 186 10.25 1.75 -40.41
N GLY A 187 11.15 2.61 -40.87
CA GLY A 187 10.83 3.74 -41.76
C GLY A 187 11.48 5.09 -41.43
N TYR A 188 12.28 5.21 -40.37
CA TYR A 188 13.01 6.44 -40.07
C TYR A 188 14.24 6.65 -40.98
N GLU A 189 14.23 7.70 -41.81
CA GLU A 189 15.37 8.10 -42.66
C GLU A 189 16.45 8.90 -41.90
N SER A 190 16.11 9.50 -40.75
CA SER A 190 17.07 10.10 -39.81
C SER A 190 16.46 10.20 -38.40
N VAL A 191 17.32 10.28 -37.38
CA VAL A 191 16.91 10.30 -35.97
C VAL A 191 16.61 11.74 -35.53
N ALA A 192 15.39 11.98 -35.02
CA ALA A 192 14.97 13.29 -34.52
C ALA A 192 15.50 13.58 -33.11
N GLY A 193 15.78 14.86 -32.83
CA GLY A 193 16.32 15.31 -31.54
C GLY A 193 15.33 15.30 -30.37
N ILE A 194 15.87 15.27 -29.15
CA ILE A 194 15.11 15.25 -27.90
C ILE A 194 14.65 16.67 -27.50
N LYS A 195 13.40 16.82 -27.02
CA LYS A 195 12.82 18.14 -26.71
C LYS A 195 12.07 18.20 -25.37
N GLU A 196 12.36 19.25 -24.60
CA GLU A 196 11.75 19.57 -23.31
C GLU A 196 11.26 21.04 -23.30
N ARG A 197 10.15 21.32 -24.00
CA ARG A 197 9.65 22.68 -24.35
C ARG A 197 10.60 23.52 -25.22
N LYS A 198 11.92 23.36 -25.07
CA LYS A 198 13.00 23.72 -26.00
C LYS A 198 13.82 22.47 -26.35
N GLU A 199 14.66 22.58 -27.36
CA GLU A 199 15.61 21.53 -27.77
C GLU A 199 16.60 21.23 -26.64
N VAL A 200 16.89 19.95 -26.42
CA VAL A 200 17.86 19.47 -25.41
C VAL A 200 19.17 19.12 -26.10
N GLU A 201 20.30 19.44 -25.48
CA GLU A 201 21.61 19.01 -25.96
C GLU A 201 21.69 17.47 -25.94
N SER A 202 21.65 16.87 -27.14
CA SER A 202 21.65 15.42 -27.38
C SER A 202 22.55 15.04 -28.56
N GLU A 203 23.31 13.97 -28.42
CA GLU A 203 24.23 13.42 -29.42
C GLU A 203 23.88 11.94 -29.71
N VAL A 204 23.89 11.55 -30.98
CA VAL A 204 23.75 10.14 -31.36
C VAL A 204 25.13 9.47 -31.21
N ILE A 205 25.28 8.67 -30.16
CA ILE A 205 26.53 7.97 -29.82
C ILE A 205 26.77 6.79 -30.78
N GLU A 206 25.70 6.08 -31.16
CA GLU A 206 25.79 4.85 -31.96
C GLU A 206 24.49 4.64 -32.75
N ILE A 207 24.57 4.04 -33.95
CA ILE A 207 23.40 3.73 -34.79
C ILE A 207 23.39 2.22 -35.04
N GLY A 208 22.34 1.55 -34.58
CA GLY A 208 22.08 0.13 -34.84
C GLY A 208 21.44 -0.03 -36.22
N LYS A 209 22.07 -0.85 -37.07
CA LYS A 209 21.58 -1.16 -38.42
C LYS A 209 21.30 -2.65 -38.61
N SER A 210 20.33 -2.96 -39.47
CA SER A 210 20.02 -4.30 -39.95
C SER A 210 21.01 -4.82 -40.99
N GLU A 211 20.90 -6.10 -41.34
CA GLU A 211 21.63 -6.70 -42.48
C GLU A 211 21.27 -6.07 -43.85
N GLU A 212 20.18 -5.31 -43.93
CA GLU A 212 19.77 -4.51 -45.10
C GLU A 212 20.18 -3.03 -45.02
N ASP A 213 21.11 -2.68 -44.11
CA ASP A 213 21.65 -1.33 -43.85
C ASP A 213 20.60 -0.28 -43.38
N LYS A 214 19.41 -0.73 -42.99
CA LYS A 214 18.32 0.10 -42.43
C LYS A 214 18.56 0.36 -40.94
N ILE A 215 18.18 1.55 -40.45
CA ILE A 215 18.28 1.88 -39.02
C ILE A 215 17.16 1.18 -38.25
N GLU A 216 17.54 0.37 -37.25
CA GLU A 216 16.61 -0.33 -36.33
C GLU A 216 16.68 0.24 -34.90
N GLY A 217 17.70 1.04 -34.59
CA GLY A 217 17.85 1.67 -33.29
C GLY A 217 18.99 2.68 -33.26
N ALA A 218 19.07 3.43 -32.18
CA ALA A 218 20.14 4.41 -31.95
C ALA A 218 20.41 4.57 -30.45
N LYS A 219 21.69 4.66 -30.08
CA LYS A 219 22.08 5.07 -28.73
C LYS A 219 22.23 6.59 -28.71
N ILE A 220 21.47 7.27 -27.86
CA ILE A 220 21.52 8.73 -27.70
C ILE A 220 22.03 9.06 -26.30
N GLY A 221 23.03 9.94 -26.24
CA GLY A 221 23.42 10.64 -25.02
C GLY A 221 22.79 12.03 -24.99
N PHE A 222 22.34 12.49 -23.82
CA PHE A 222 21.70 13.79 -23.69
C PHE A 222 21.79 14.35 -22.26
N THR A 223 21.59 15.66 -22.12
CA THR A 223 21.62 16.33 -20.82
C THR A 223 20.30 16.21 -20.07
N CYS A 224 20.27 15.33 -19.07
CA CYS A 224 19.15 15.10 -18.16
C CYS A 224 19.13 16.13 -17.01
N ASP A 225 18.19 17.08 -17.03
CA ASP A 225 17.79 17.92 -15.87
C ASP A 225 16.57 17.33 -15.15
N LEU A 226 16.75 16.71 -13.98
CA LEU A 226 15.78 15.84 -13.32
C LEU A 226 15.38 16.36 -11.92
N PRO A 227 14.09 16.26 -11.52
CA PRO A 227 13.62 16.67 -10.19
C PRO A 227 14.20 15.79 -9.07
N PRO A 228 14.22 16.26 -7.80
CA PRO A 228 14.57 15.43 -6.64
C PRO A 228 13.72 14.15 -6.57
N LEU A 229 14.34 12.99 -6.31
CA LEU A 229 13.67 11.69 -6.09
C LEU A 229 12.52 11.39 -7.06
N GLY A 230 12.71 11.70 -8.35
CA GLY A 230 11.67 11.61 -9.37
C GLY A 230 12.23 11.33 -10.76
N TYR A 231 11.32 11.12 -11.70
CA TYR A 231 11.65 10.90 -13.11
C TYR A 231 11.30 12.12 -13.97
N LYS A 232 11.76 12.13 -15.22
CA LYS A 232 11.33 13.09 -16.23
C LYS A 232 11.22 12.41 -17.59
N VAL A 233 10.20 12.80 -18.35
CA VAL A 233 9.95 12.32 -19.71
C VAL A 233 10.61 13.26 -20.70
N TYR A 234 11.39 12.67 -21.60
CA TYR A 234 12.08 13.33 -22.70
C TYR A 234 11.42 12.89 -24.00
N LYS A 235 10.58 13.76 -24.55
CA LYS A 235 9.77 13.44 -25.73
C LYS A 235 10.55 13.65 -27.02
N LEU A 236 10.29 12.79 -28.01
CA LEU A 236 10.40 13.13 -29.42
C LEU A 236 9.16 13.98 -29.78
N THR A 237 9.31 15.06 -30.55
CA THR A 237 8.23 16.07 -30.73
C THR A 237 7.98 16.47 -32.17
N PRO A 238 6.71 16.70 -32.54
CA PRO A 238 6.23 18.09 -32.73
C PRO A 238 5.33 18.65 -31.59
N PRO A 239 4.94 19.96 -31.59
CA PRO A 239 4.40 20.65 -30.39
C PRO A 239 2.92 21.16 -30.44
N PRO A 240 2.20 21.19 -29.28
CA PRO A 240 0.92 21.91 -29.09
C PRO A 240 0.90 22.93 -27.90
N CYS A 241 -0.26 23.52 -27.55
CA CYS A 241 -0.40 24.77 -26.74
C CYS A 241 -1.49 24.78 -25.61
N HIS A 242 -1.21 25.49 -24.49
CA HIS A 242 -2.03 26.33 -23.54
C HIS A 242 -3.59 26.19 -23.36
N CYS A 243 -4.28 26.49 -22.23
CA CYS A 243 -3.96 26.84 -20.80
C CYS A 243 -5.23 26.82 -19.85
N GLU A 244 -5.18 27.37 -18.61
CA GLU A 244 -6.01 27.04 -17.41
C GLU A 244 -7.11 28.06 -16.92
N PRO A 245 -8.05 27.67 -16.00
CA PRO A 245 -9.04 28.54 -15.30
C PRO A 245 -8.93 28.58 -13.73
N LYS A 246 -9.84 29.29 -13.01
CA LYS A 246 -9.91 29.46 -11.52
C LYS A 246 -11.31 29.28 -10.88
N ALA A 247 -11.40 29.25 -9.53
CA ALA A 247 -12.56 28.88 -8.68
C ALA A 247 -12.92 29.94 -7.59
N TRP A 248 -13.94 29.72 -6.72
CA TRP A 248 -14.21 30.38 -5.39
C TRP A 248 -15.28 29.60 -4.53
N GLN A 249 -15.65 30.07 -3.32
CA GLN A 249 -16.40 29.34 -2.22
C GLN A 249 -17.78 30.00 -1.83
N ALA A 250 -18.61 29.66 -0.81
CA ALA A 250 -18.58 28.82 0.43
C ALA A 250 -20.01 28.46 1.02
N GLU A 251 -20.07 27.74 2.17
CA GLU A 251 -21.16 27.63 3.22
C GLU A 251 -22.57 27.01 2.90
N GLY A 252 -23.33 26.31 3.80
CA GLY A 252 -22.98 25.66 5.13
C GLY A 252 -22.92 23.98 5.33
N GLY A 253 -24.10 24.05 6.18
CA GLY A 253 -24.51 23.56 7.59
C GLY A 253 -25.80 22.66 7.93
N ILE A 254 -25.94 21.37 7.53
CA ILE A 254 -27.05 20.32 7.69
C ILE A 254 -28.47 20.58 8.36
N LYS A 255 -29.57 20.12 7.70
CA LYS A 255 -30.89 19.63 8.28
C LYS A 255 -31.33 18.27 7.65
N VAL A 256 -32.44 17.64 8.11
CA VAL A 256 -32.99 16.34 7.60
C VAL A 256 -34.53 16.29 7.54
N GLU A 257 -35.12 15.82 6.44
CA GLU A 257 -36.57 15.56 6.27
C GLU A 257 -36.85 14.35 5.33
N GLY A 258 -37.39 13.25 5.88
CA GLY A 258 -37.84 12.08 5.11
C GLY A 258 -36.71 11.34 4.39
N GLU A 259 -36.86 11.10 3.09
CA GLU A 259 -35.81 10.56 2.21
C GLU A 259 -34.80 11.64 1.77
N SER A 260 -34.85 12.85 2.35
CA SER A 260 -33.99 13.97 1.99
C SER A 260 -33.22 14.60 3.17
N ILE A 261 -32.04 15.14 2.89
CA ILE A 261 -31.17 15.82 3.86
C ILE A 261 -30.90 17.23 3.34
N GLU A 262 -31.68 18.22 3.80
CA GLU A 262 -31.52 19.60 3.37
C GLU A 262 -30.54 20.37 4.25
N THR A 263 -29.29 20.41 3.83
CA THR A 263 -28.29 21.30 4.39
C THR A 263 -28.39 22.72 3.78
N PRO A 264 -27.93 23.81 4.44
CA PRO A 264 -27.75 25.15 3.85
C PRO A 264 -26.82 25.15 2.63
N PHE A 265 -25.87 24.21 2.58
CA PHE A 265 -25.01 23.99 1.42
C PHE A 265 -25.86 23.40 0.24
N TYR A 266 -26.45 22.21 0.47
CA TYR A 266 -27.00 21.26 -0.52
C TYR A 266 -28.27 20.54 -0.02
N LYS A 267 -29.13 20.03 -0.91
CA LYS A 267 -30.18 19.04 -0.61
C LYS A 267 -29.78 17.67 -1.13
N VAL A 268 -29.66 16.68 -0.26
CA VAL A 268 -29.51 15.26 -0.64
C VAL A 268 -30.88 14.61 -0.76
N ILE A 269 -31.05 13.64 -1.66
CA ILE A 269 -32.20 12.72 -1.76
C ILE A 269 -31.64 11.30 -1.89
N ALA A 270 -32.18 10.35 -1.14
CA ALA A 270 -31.77 8.94 -1.16
C ALA A 270 -32.95 8.06 -1.62
N HIS A 271 -32.92 7.64 -2.89
CA HIS A 271 -34.01 6.95 -3.57
C HIS A 271 -34.19 5.53 -3.03
N LYS A 272 -35.29 5.30 -2.31
CA LYS A 272 -35.54 4.04 -1.61
C LYS A 272 -35.72 2.81 -2.50
N GLU A 273 -36.12 2.99 -3.76
CA GLU A 273 -36.33 1.88 -4.70
C GLU A 273 -35.05 1.45 -5.43
N THR A 274 -34.11 2.39 -5.66
CA THR A 274 -32.88 2.17 -6.46
C THR A 274 -31.59 2.23 -5.66
N GLY A 275 -31.62 2.72 -4.42
CA GLY A 275 -30.43 2.96 -3.60
C GLY A 275 -29.64 4.23 -3.95
N ILE A 276 -29.93 4.85 -5.11
CA ILE A 276 -29.21 6.00 -5.64
C ILE A 276 -29.32 7.21 -4.73
N ILE A 277 -28.21 7.93 -4.53
CA ILE A 277 -28.13 9.18 -3.77
C ILE A 277 -27.83 10.33 -4.73
N GLU A 278 -28.69 11.36 -4.71
CA GLU A 278 -28.53 12.59 -5.48
C GLU A 278 -28.31 13.78 -4.55
N VAL A 279 -27.40 14.68 -4.92
CA VAL A 279 -27.04 15.89 -4.15
C VAL A 279 -27.24 17.11 -5.05
N PHE A 280 -28.12 18.02 -4.65
CA PHE A 280 -28.49 19.25 -5.36
C PHE A 280 -28.00 20.49 -4.60
N ASP A 281 -27.72 21.61 -5.26
CA ASP A 281 -27.52 22.90 -4.62
C ASP A 281 -28.85 23.61 -4.25
N LYS A 282 -28.75 24.85 -3.77
CA LYS A 282 -29.91 25.68 -3.40
C LYS A 282 -30.72 26.23 -4.57
N GLU A 283 -30.22 26.13 -5.79
CA GLU A 283 -30.97 26.46 -7.01
C GLU A 283 -31.60 25.18 -7.61
N ALA A 284 -31.61 24.08 -6.85
CA ALA A 284 -32.08 22.75 -7.23
C ALA A 284 -31.32 22.12 -8.42
N LYS A 285 -30.10 22.59 -8.69
CA LYS A 285 -29.21 22.01 -9.71
C LYS A 285 -28.43 20.84 -9.11
N LEU A 286 -28.38 19.73 -9.83
CA LEU A 286 -27.63 18.53 -9.44
C LEU A 286 -26.12 18.82 -9.41
N LEU A 287 -25.47 18.36 -8.34
CA LEU A 287 -24.03 18.52 -8.06
C LEU A 287 -23.28 17.19 -8.16
N VAL A 288 -23.84 16.15 -7.55
CA VAL A 288 -23.29 14.79 -7.48
C VAL A 288 -24.47 13.81 -7.51
N LYS A 289 -24.37 12.76 -8.31
CA LYS A 289 -25.17 11.54 -8.23
C LYS A 289 -24.21 10.39 -7.91
N GLY A 290 -24.59 9.50 -7.02
CA GLY A 290 -23.73 8.42 -6.54
C GLY A 290 -24.49 7.35 -5.78
N ASN A 291 -23.75 6.48 -5.08
CA ASN A 291 -24.28 5.24 -4.51
C ASN A 291 -25.06 4.40 -5.55
N GLU A 292 -24.48 4.28 -6.74
CA GLU A 292 -24.99 3.48 -7.84
C GLU A 292 -24.04 2.30 -8.06
N ILE A 293 -24.58 1.09 -7.97
CA ILE A 293 -23.81 -0.15 -8.16
C ILE A 293 -23.72 -0.49 -9.64
N PHE A 294 -22.50 -0.68 -10.09
CA PHE A 294 -22.14 -1.08 -11.44
C PHE A 294 -21.76 -2.57 -11.46
N ILE A 295 -22.39 -3.33 -12.35
CA ILE A 295 -22.03 -4.69 -12.73
C ILE A 295 -21.25 -4.59 -14.03
N ASP A 296 -20.03 -5.10 -14.00
CA ASP A 296 -19.05 -5.05 -15.06
C ASP A 296 -18.59 -6.47 -15.42
N ASP A 297 -17.93 -6.63 -16.57
CA ASP A 297 -17.47 -7.94 -17.05
C ASP A 297 -16.01 -8.20 -16.65
N GLU A 298 -15.76 -9.42 -16.15
CA GLU A 298 -14.43 -9.85 -15.69
C GLU A 298 -14.05 -11.14 -16.43
N ILE A 299 -12.94 -11.07 -17.16
CA ILE A 299 -12.25 -12.19 -17.82
C ILE A 299 -10.74 -12.20 -17.51
N GLY A 300 -10.33 -11.41 -16.52
CA GLY A 300 -8.99 -11.47 -15.97
C GLY A 300 -8.77 -12.64 -15.03
N ASP A 301 -7.81 -12.48 -14.15
CA ASP A 301 -7.30 -13.48 -13.23
C ASP A 301 -7.10 -12.90 -11.84
N LEU A 302 -6.54 -13.65 -10.89
CA LEU A 302 -6.35 -13.17 -9.51
C LEU A 302 -5.49 -11.90 -9.39
N TYR A 303 -4.63 -11.61 -10.36
CA TYR A 303 -3.75 -10.43 -10.38
C TYR A 303 -4.34 -9.25 -11.17
N HIS A 304 -4.93 -9.54 -12.32
CA HIS A 304 -5.33 -8.54 -13.31
C HIS A 304 -6.83 -8.56 -13.54
N HIS A 305 -7.47 -7.39 -13.49
CA HIS A 305 -8.83 -7.19 -14.00
C HIS A 305 -8.79 -6.98 -15.53
N ARG A 306 -9.69 -7.61 -16.28
CA ARG A 306 -9.83 -7.45 -17.73
C ARG A 306 -11.30 -7.55 -18.15
N ALA A 307 -11.76 -6.64 -19.01
CA ALA A 307 -13.08 -6.67 -19.63
C ALA A 307 -13.01 -7.11 -21.11
N ARG A 308 -14.04 -7.81 -21.60
CA ARG A 308 -14.34 -8.02 -23.02
C ARG A 308 -15.14 -6.87 -23.61
N PHE A 309 -16.08 -6.33 -22.84
CA PHE A 309 -17.01 -5.31 -23.30
C PHE A 309 -16.46 -3.91 -23.02
N ALA A 310 -16.78 -2.95 -23.90
CA ALA A 310 -16.50 -1.53 -23.66
C ALA A 310 -17.63 -0.85 -22.87
N ASP A 311 -18.80 -1.49 -22.83
CA ASP A 311 -20.03 -1.04 -22.20
C ASP A 311 -20.35 -1.94 -20.98
N LEU A 312 -20.91 -1.35 -19.93
CA LEU A 312 -21.25 -2.02 -18.67
C LEU A 312 -22.24 -3.18 -18.87
N ILE A 313 -22.11 -4.25 -18.06
CA ILE A 313 -23.15 -5.28 -18.00
C ILE A 313 -24.45 -4.68 -17.47
N LYS A 314 -24.43 -3.93 -16.34
CA LYS A 314 -25.65 -3.32 -15.79
C LYS A 314 -25.36 -2.23 -14.74
N SER A 315 -26.24 -1.26 -14.56
CA SER A 315 -26.29 -0.38 -13.38
C SER A 315 -27.63 -0.44 -12.62
N GLU A 316 -27.67 0.10 -11.39
CA GLU A 316 -28.92 0.28 -10.63
C GLU A 316 -29.88 1.31 -11.25
N SER A 317 -29.42 2.24 -12.10
CA SER A 317 -30.32 3.10 -12.89
C SER A 317 -30.87 2.43 -14.16
N GLY A 318 -30.40 1.22 -14.49
CA GLY A 318 -30.88 0.45 -15.64
C GLY A 318 -30.08 0.65 -16.93
N GLU A 319 -28.90 1.30 -16.87
CA GLU A 319 -27.96 1.34 -18.00
C GLU A 319 -27.27 -0.03 -18.19
N GLY A 320 -26.77 -0.29 -19.41
CA GLY A 320 -26.12 -1.54 -19.78
C GLY A 320 -27.04 -2.56 -20.45
N LEU A 321 -26.72 -3.84 -20.27
CA LEU A 321 -27.46 -5.01 -20.80
C LEU A 321 -28.48 -5.54 -19.77
N GLU A 322 -29.57 -6.15 -20.25
CA GLU A 322 -30.56 -6.76 -19.35
C GLU A 322 -30.06 -8.09 -18.77
N TYR A 323 -29.33 -8.02 -17.65
CA TYR A 323 -28.90 -9.21 -16.90
C TYR A 323 -29.27 -9.14 -15.41
N GLY A 324 -29.98 -10.17 -14.92
CA GLY A 324 -30.33 -10.36 -13.51
C GLY A 324 -31.11 -9.21 -12.84
N SER A 325 -31.26 -9.30 -11.51
CA SER A 325 -31.75 -8.20 -10.67
C SER A 325 -30.91 -8.08 -9.41
N PHE A 326 -30.10 -7.03 -9.31
CA PHE A 326 -29.53 -6.62 -8.04
C PHE A 326 -30.63 -5.99 -7.16
N LYS A 327 -30.59 -6.23 -5.84
CA LYS A 327 -31.54 -5.66 -4.87
C LYS A 327 -30.82 -5.43 -3.54
N PRO A 328 -30.47 -4.18 -3.17
CA PRO A 328 -29.89 -3.90 -1.86
C PRO A 328 -30.90 -4.24 -0.74
N ARG A 329 -30.43 -4.89 0.34
CA ARG A 329 -31.32 -5.29 1.46
C ARG A 329 -31.71 -4.13 2.37
N SER A 330 -30.80 -3.17 2.54
CA SER A 330 -30.98 -1.96 3.34
C SER A 330 -29.78 -1.03 3.13
N PHE A 331 -29.98 0.28 3.21
CA PHE A 331 -28.91 1.27 3.33
C PHE A 331 -29.12 2.11 4.60
N ARG A 332 -28.05 2.72 5.11
CA ARG A 332 -28.08 3.66 6.24
C ARG A 332 -27.12 4.81 5.93
N ILE A 333 -27.59 6.04 6.07
CA ILE A 333 -26.76 7.24 5.87
C ILE A 333 -26.34 7.76 7.25
N GLU A 334 -25.04 7.93 7.44
CA GLU A 334 -24.46 8.59 8.62
C GLU A 334 -23.95 9.99 8.23
N LYS A 335 -23.70 10.87 9.20
CA LYS A 335 -23.66 12.33 8.95
C LYS A 335 -22.40 12.80 8.20
N GLY A 336 -22.59 13.54 7.11
CA GLY A 336 -21.57 14.35 6.45
C GLY A 336 -22.11 15.13 5.23
N VAL A 337 -21.25 15.89 4.55
CA VAL A 337 -21.65 16.98 3.60
C VAL A 337 -20.93 16.95 2.23
N LEU A 338 -21.53 16.30 1.24
CA LEU A 338 -20.90 16.01 -0.06
C LEU A 338 -20.81 17.21 -1.02
N GLN A 339 -19.61 17.58 -1.50
CA GLN A 339 -19.45 18.28 -2.80
C GLN A 339 -18.12 17.92 -3.49
N ALA A 340 -18.13 17.98 -4.84
CA ALA A 340 -16.97 17.66 -5.67
C ALA A 340 -15.88 18.74 -5.63
N MET A 341 -14.63 18.32 -5.77
CA MET A 341 -13.43 19.17 -5.62
C MET A 341 -12.69 19.39 -6.93
N LYS A 342 -11.96 20.50 -7.00
CA LYS A 342 -11.18 20.88 -8.20
C LYS A 342 -9.77 21.35 -7.88
N ARG A 343 -9.15 20.70 -6.92
CA ARG A 343 -7.71 20.54 -6.79
C ARG A 343 -7.49 19.14 -6.24
N GLU A 344 -6.71 18.35 -6.95
CA GLU A 344 -6.80 16.90 -6.84
C GLU A 344 -5.45 16.32 -6.38
N VAL A 345 -5.30 16.23 -5.06
CA VAL A 345 -4.32 15.36 -4.39
C VAL A 345 -5.13 14.61 -3.36
N TYR A 346 -5.19 13.28 -3.48
CA TYR A 346 -5.85 12.45 -2.48
C TYR A 346 -4.82 11.97 -1.46
N PHE A 347 -5.26 11.74 -0.24
CA PHE A 347 -4.45 11.29 0.87
C PHE A 347 -4.96 9.93 1.32
N ARG A 348 -4.13 8.89 1.25
CA ARG A 348 -4.53 7.53 1.63
C ARG A 348 -3.79 7.04 2.86
N GLU A 349 -4.49 6.28 3.70
CA GLU A 349 -3.85 5.61 4.83
C GLU A 349 -2.89 4.52 4.35
N THR A 350 -1.71 4.50 4.97
CA THR A 350 -0.73 3.41 4.89
C THR A 350 -0.36 2.98 6.30
N GLN A 351 0.38 1.87 6.41
CA GLN A 351 0.87 1.28 7.64
C GLN A 351 1.64 2.34 8.44
N PHE A 352 1.06 2.82 9.54
CA PHE A 352 1.58 3.88 10.40
C PHE A 352 1.73 5.28 9.76
N GLY A 353 0.86 5.68 8.82
CA GLY A 353 0.88 7.07 8.31
C GLY A 353 -0.08 7.34 7.16
N VAL A 354 0.11 8.50 6.51
CA VAL A 354 -0.76 8.95 5.40
C VAL A 354 0.10 9.45 4.24
N VAL A 355 -0.21 8.99 3.02
CA VAL A 355 0.54 9.30 1.79
C VAL A 355 -0.29 10.21 0.88
N PRO A 356 0.23 11.38 0.44
CA PRO A 356 -0.36 12.16 -0.63
C PRO A 356 -0.03 11.55 -2.01
N GLU A 357 -1.02 11.50 -2.89
CA GLU A 357 -0.90 10.95 -4.24
C GLU A 357 -1.50 11.95 -5.25
N PRO A 358 -0.78 12.35 -6.32
CA PRO A 358 -1.27 13.33 -7.29
C PRO A 358 -2.22 12.68 -8.32
N THR A 359 -3.24 13.41 -8.79
CA THR A 359 -4.20 12.84 -9.76
C THR A 359 -3.88 13.04 -11.24
N GLU A 360 -2.73 13.62 -11.58
CA GLU A 360 -2.33 13.83 -12.97
C GLU A 360 -2.23 12.49 -13.76
N TYR A 361 -2.20 11.35 -13.06
CA TYR A 361 -2.29 9.99 -13.60
C TYR A 361 -3.70 9.51 -14.04
N PHE A 362 -4.79 10.20 -13.69
CA PHE A 362 -6.18 9.69 -13.89
C PHE A 362 -6.98 10.48 -14.95
N ALA A 363 -6.37 11.47 -15.59
CA ALA A 363 -7.01 12.41 -16.54
C ALA A 363 -6.57 12.20 -18.00
N GLY A 364 -6.63 10.97 -18.51
CA GLY A 364 -6.25 10.60 -19.89
C GLY A 364 -7.38 9.88 -20.65
N ARG A 365 -7.76 10.38 -21.83
CA ARG A 365 -8.84 9.80 -22.66
C ARG A 365 -8.30 8.80 -23.68
N GLU A 366 -8.59 7.52 -23.50
CA GLU A 366 -8.65 6.54 -24.61
C GLU A 366 -9.89 5.64 -24.48
N LYS A 367 -10.32 5.04 -25.60
CA LYS A 367 -11.44 4.09 -25.63
C LYS A 367 -10.97 2.70 -25.19
N GLY A 368 -10.91 2.47 -23.88
CA GLY A 368 -10.63 1.14 -23.33
C GLY A 368 -10.77 1.11 -21.82
N PHE A 369 -11.09 -0.06 -21.27
CA PHE A 369 -11.23 -0.27 -19.83
C PHE A 369 -9.88 -0.66 -19.21
N GLN A 370 -8.93 0.29 -19.18
CA GLN A 370 -7.74 0.17 -18.33
C GLN A 370 -7.99 0.87 -17.00
N PRO A 371 -8.00 0.15 -15.85
CA PRO A 371 -8.12 0.80 -14.56
C PRO A 371 -6.86 1.62 -14.25
N SER A 372 -7.01 2.94 -14.26
CA SER A 372 -6.12 3.87 -13.56
C SER A 372 -6.31 3.68 -12.05
N GLY A 373 -5.75 2.58 -11.52
CA GLY A 373 -5.89 2.19 -10.12
C GLY A 373 -5.10 3.10 -9.20
N ILE A 374 -5.75 3.50 -8.11
CA ILE A 374 -5.07 4.08 -6.94
C ILE A 374 -4.32 2.95 -6.21
N PRO A 375 -3.09 3.15 -5.71
CA PRO A 375 -2.41 2.15 -4.90
C PRO A 375 -3.23 1.82 -3.65
N ASN A 376 -3.33 0.52 -3.31
CA ASN A 376 -4.15 0.03 -2.21
C ASN A 376 -3.98 0.85 -0.92
N PHE A 377 -5.09 1.07 -0.20
CA PHE A 377 -5.15 1.78 1.07
C PHE A 377 -5.75 0.89 2.15
N LEU A 378 -5.47 1.22 3.42
CA LEU A 378 -5.90 0.41 4.56
C LEU A 378 -7.36 0.67 4.94
N SER A 379 -7.62 1.54 5.94
CA SER A 379 -9.00 1.82 6.38
C SER A 379 -9.65 2.99 5.67
N TRP A 380 -8.89 4.02 5.28
CA TRP A 380 -9.45 5.22 4.64
C TRP A 380 -8.59 5.85 3.55
N PHE A 381 -9.26 6.60 2.67
CA PHE A 381 -8.64 7.64 1.86
C PHE A 381 -9.51 8.91 1.88
N ASP A 382 -8.86 10.06 1.75
CA ASP A 382 -9.48 11.37 1.69
C ASP A 382 -9.18 12.05 0.36
N LEU A 383 -10.17 12.77 -0.17
CA LEU A 383 -10.00 13.79 -1.19
C LEU A 383 -10.36 15.12 -0.54
N SER A 384 -9.44 16.09 -0.51
CA SER A 384 -9.70 17.44 0.03
C SER A 384 -9.08 18.54 -0.83
N ASP A 385 -9.78 19.67 -0.97
CA ASP A 385 -9.29 20.87 -1.68
C ASP A 385 -8.53 21.84 -0.74
N GLY A 386 -8.44 21.51 0.55
CA GLY A 386 -7.86 22.32 1.62
C GLY A 386 -8.85 23.29 2.28
N ILE A 387 -10.11 23.31 1.83
CA ILE A 387 -11.23 24.06 2.39
C ILE A 387 -12.33 23.09 2.88
N ARG A 388 -12.41 21.91 2.25
CA ARG A 388 -13.37 20.82 2.51
C ARG A 388 -12.87 19.52 1.88
N GLY A 389 -13.45 18.39 2.28
CA GLY A 389 -13.15 17.11 1.66
C GLY A 389 -14.21 16.03 1.83
N ILE A 390 -13.93 14.86 1.26
CA ILE A 390 -14.62 13.60 1.54
C ILE A 390 -13.63 12.49 1.81
N THR A 391 -13.76 11.90 2.99
CA THR A 391 -13.10 10.65 3.34
C THR A 391 -14.03 9.47 3.10
N PHE A 392 -13.52 8.45 2.42
CA PHE A 392 -14.11 7.12 2.34
C PHE A 392 -13.43 6.21 3.37
N MET A 393 -14.22 5.45 4.12
CA MET A 393 -13.76 4.51 5.16
C MET A 393 -14.31 3.12 4.88
N ASN A 394 -13.54 2.05 5.13
CA ASN A 394 -13.87 0.71 4.64
C ASN A 394 -13.38 -0.42 5.55
N LYS A 395 -14.11 -1.54 5.59
CA LYS A 395 -13.65 -2.78 6.23
C LYS A 395 -13.40 -3.87 5.19
N GLY A 396 -12.21 -3.86 4.58
CA GLY A 396 -11.74 -4.93 3.67
C GLY A 396 -11.98 -4.68 2.18
N LEU A 397 -12.11 -3.42 1.77
CA LEU A 397 -12.27 -2.95 0.39
C LEU A 397 -11.10 -2.01 -0.01
N PRO A 398 -9.86 -2.51 -0.09
CA PRO A 398 -8.65 -1.69 -0.29
C PRO A 398 -8.50 -1.11 -1.70
N ALA A 399 -9.38 -1.49 -2.64
CA ALA A 399 -9.24 -1.22 -4.07
C ALA A 399 -10.30 -0.23 -4.58
N ILE A 400 -9.83 0.90 -5.11
CA ILE A 400 -10.64 1.94 -5.74
C ILE A 400 -10.08 2.34 -7.11
N LEU A 401 -10.95 2.92 -7.93
CA LEU A 401 -10.63 3.56 -9.20
C LEU A 401 -11.19 4.99 -9.15
N ILE A 402 -10.35 5.99 -9.38
CA ILE A 402 -10.81 7.34 -9.72
C ILE A 402 -10.69 7.52 -11.24
N LYS A 403 -11.77 7.97 -11.87
CA LYS A 403 -11.85 8.22 -13.31
C LYS A 403 -12.81 9.37 -13.57
N GLU A 404 -12.36 10.37 -14.34
CA GLU A 404 -13.19 11.49 -14.83
C GLU A 404 -13.95 12.27 -13.72
N GLY A 405 -13.41 12.29 -12.50
CA GLY A 405 -14.00 12.93 -11.32
C GLY A 405 -14.93 12.02 -10.48
N SER A 406 -15.23 10.82 -10.96
CA SER A 406 -15.99 9.79 -10.25
C SER A 406 -15.08 8.87 -9.43
N ILE A 407 -15.57 8.44 -8.26
CA ILE A 407 -14.93 7.47 -7.37
C ILE A 407 -15.69 6.15 -7.49
N TYR A 408 -14.99 5.07 -7.85
CA TYR A 408 -15.51 3.71 -7.92
C TYR A 408 -14.86 2.85 -6.85
N ILE A 409 -15.68 2.18 -6.03
CA ILE A 409 -15.26 1.28 -4.96
C ILE A 409 -15.50 -0.16 -5.41
N ARG A 410 -14.47 -1.00 -5.37
CA ARG A 410 -14.60 -2.40 -5.78
C ARG A 410 -15.13 -3.25 -4.62
N LEU A 411 -16.45 -3.47 -4.61
CA LEU A 411 -17.12 -4.31 -3.61
C LEU A 411 -16.77 -5.80 -3.74
N LEU A 412 -16.79 -6.33 -4.97
CA LEU A 412 -16.49 -7.73 -5.27
C LEU A 412 -15.74 -7.82 -6.61
N ARG A 413 -14.97 -8.90 -6.80
CA ARG A 413 -14.38 -9.30 -8.08
C ARG A 413 -14.32 -10.82 -8.13
N SER A 414 -14.90 -11.41 -9.16
CA SER A 414 -15.05 -12.86 -9.30
C SER A 414 -14.29 -13.35 -10.52
N VAL A 415 -13.35 -14.29 -10.34
CA VAL A 415 -12.49 -14.82 -11.41
C VAL A 415 -12.43 -16.35 -11.37
N SER A 416 -12.07 -16.97 -12.50
CA SER A 416 -12.05 -18.43 -12.65
C SER A 416 -10.64 -19.05 -12.74
N GLY A 417 -9.56 -18.25 -12.69
CA GLY A 417 -8.19 -18.75 -12.73
C GLY A 417 -7.14 -17.84 -12.08
N LEU A 418 -6.01 -18.44 -11.72
CA LEU A 418 -4.86 -17.82 -11.06
C LEU A 418 -4.14 -16.81 -11.95
N SER A 419 -3.80 -17.19 -13.18
CA SER A 419 -3.19 -16.35 -14.21
C SER A 419 -3.78 -16.77 -15.57
N ALA A 420 -4.48 -15.85 -16.25
CA ALA A 420 -5.30 -16.19 -17.42
C ALA A 420 -4.48 -16.29 -18.72
N ASP A 421 -3.34 -15.60 -18.79
CA ASP A 421 -2.48 -15.50 -19.98
C ASP A 421 -1.05 -16.03 -19.77
N GLY A 422 -0.75 -16.55 -18.58
CA GLY A 422 0.57 -17.08 -18.22
C GLY A 422 1.58 -16.02 -17.73
N THR A 423 1.21 -14.73 -17.66
CA THR A 423 2.17 -13.65 -17.34
C THR A 423 2.56 -13.58 -15.87
N ALA A 424 1.61 -13.85 -14.96
CA ALA A 424 1.86 -13.87 -13.52
C ALA A 424 2.25 -15.27 -13.00
N GLY A 425 1.87 -16.33 -13.72
CA GLY A 425 2.08 -17.71 -13.30
C GLY A 425 1.34 -18.72 -14.17
N PRO A 426 1.26 -20.00 -13.75
CA PRO A 426 0.55 -21.03 -14.50
C PRO A 426 -0.97 -20.83 -14.49
N LEU A 427 -1.64 -21.30 -15.54
CA LEU A 427 -3.11 -21.34 -15.64
C LEU A 427 -3.69 -22.43 -14.73
N VAL A 428 -3.85 -22.10 -13.45
CA VAL A 428 -4.55 -22.93 -12.46
C VAL A 428 -6.01 -22.47 -12.36
N PRO A 429 -7.01 -23.34 -12.59
CA PRO A 429 -8.42 -23.00 -12.38
C PRO A 429 -8.74 -22.79 -10.90
N THR A 430 -9.43 -21.69 -10.59
CA THR A 430 -9.78 -21.29 -9.20
C THR A 430 -11.29 -21.08 -9.08
N PRO A 431 -12.12 -22.14 -9.08
CA PRO A 431 -13.58 -22.01 -9.09
C PRO A 431 -14.13 -21.31 -7.83
N ASP A 432 -13.47 -21.45 -6.68
CA ASP A 432 -13.89 -20.78 -5.44
C ASP A 432 -13.68 -19.26 -5.50
N ALA A 433 -12.75 -18.77 -6.33
CA ALA A 433 -12.53 -17.34 -6.58
C ALA A 433 -13.64 -16.68 -7.42
N LEU A 434 -14.66 -17.45 -7.85
CA LEU A 434 -15.93 -16.89 -8.32
C LEU A 434 -16.77 -16.30 -7.17
N GLU A 435 -16.46 -16.69 -5.93
CA GLU A 435 -17.01 -16.11 -4.70
C GLU A 435 -18.55 -16.15 -4.63
N LEU A 436 -19.13 -17.29 -5.02
CA LEU A 436 -20.57 -17.56 -5.12
C LEU A 436 -21.25 -17.76 -3.74
N ARG A 437 -21.09 -16.81 -2.83
CA ARG A 437 -21.64 -16.81 -1.46
C ARG A 437 -22.27 -15.46 -1.08
N PRO A 438 -23.12 -15.38 -0.04
CA PRO A 438 -23.66 -14.12 0.45
C PRO A 438 -22.55 -13.23 1.05
N TYR A 439 -22.55 -11.96 0.68
CA TYR A 439 -21.63 -10.94 1.20
C TYR A 439 -22.36 -9.83 1.96
N THR A 440 -21.61 -9.17 2.83
CA THR A 440 -21.94 -7.88 3.45
C THR A 440 -20.70 -7.00 3.34
N PHE A 441 -20.85 -5.79 2.84
CA PHE A 441 -19.75 -4.84 2.64
C PHE A 441 -19.96 -3.64 3.56
N GLU A 442 -19.02 -3.40 4.48
CA GLU A 442 -19.06 -2.28 5.41
C GLU A 442 -18.15 -1.14 4.93
N TYR A 443 -18.76 -0.01 4.60
CA TYR A 443 -18.07 1.22 4.25
C TYR A 443 -18.88 2.45 4.66
N ALA A 444 -18.22 3.61 4.71
CA ALA A 444 -18.82 4.89 5.00
C ALA A 444 -18.21 5.99 4.13
N LEU A 445 -19.02 7.00 3.82
CA LEU A 445 -18.62 8.23 3.12
C LEU A 445 -18.83 9.39 4.08
N GLN A 446 -17.75 9.95 4.62
CA GLN A 446 -17.78 11.08 5.55
C GLN A 446 -17.09 12.32 4.96
N PRO A 447 -17.88 13.27 4.45
CA PRO A 447 -17.38 14.60 4.13
C PRO A 447 -17.26 15.54 5.33
N HIS A 448 -16.38 16.53 5.18
CA HIS A 448 -15.89 17.39 6.26
C HIS A 448 -15.46 18.78 5.77
N GLU A 449 -15.19 19.68 6.73
CA GLU A 449 -14.59 21.00 6.52
C GLU A 449 -13.07 20.93 6.72
N GLY A 450 -12.31 21.60 5.86
CA GLY A 450 -10.84 21.62 5.88
C GLY A 450 -10.17 20.50 5.07
N ASP A 451 -8.92 20.19 5.43
CA ASP A 451 -8.25 18.94 5.04
C ASP A 451 -8.48 17.83 6.08
N TRP A 452 -8.09 16.59 5.76
CA TRP A 452 -8.19 15.45 6.67
C TRP A 452 -7.48 15.64 8.03
N ARG A 453 -6.50 16.56 8.15
CA ARG A 453 -5.86 16.88 9.45
C ARG A 453 -6.75 17.75 10.30
N GLN A 454 -7.30 18.81 9.70
CA GLN A 454 -8.21 19.76 10.34
C GLN A 454 -9.51 19.05 10.78
N ALA A 455 -10.07 18.23 9.88
CA ALA A 455 -11.22 17.37 10.15
C ALA A 455 -10.91 16.15 11.04
N LYS A 456 -9.61 15.85 11.22
CA LYS A 456 -9.04 14.71 11.98
C LYS A 456 -9.38 13.31 11.46
N MET A 457 -9.73 13.14 10.19
CA MET A 457 -10.39 11.95 9.61
C MET A 457 -9.73 10.59 9.93
N TYR A 458 -8.42 10.55 10.18
CA TYR A 458 -7.73 9.39 10.76
C TYR A 458 -8.43 8.81 12.01
N LYS A 459 -8.98 9.69 12.86
CA LYS A 459 -9.65 9.37 14.12
C LYS A 459 -11.06 8.82 13.89
N GLN A 460 -11.84 9.44 13.02
CA GLN A 460 -13.17 8.95 12.65
C GLN A 460 -13.07 7.60 11.92
N ALA A 461 -11.99 7.35 11.18
CA ALA A 461 -11.69 6.02 10.65
C ALA A 461 -11.39 5.01 11.77
N GLN A 462 -10.63 5.37 12.82
CA GLN A 462 -10.49 4.51 14.00
C GLN A 462 -11.85 4.25 14.68
N ASP A 463 -12.71 5.26 14.83
CA ASP A 463 -14.05 5.12 15.43
C ASP A 463 -14.97 4.20 14.59
N PHE A 464 -14.91 4.28 13.25
CA PHE A 464 -15.64 3.39 12.34
C PHE A 464 -15.16 1.94 12.42
N HIS A 465 -13.87 1.73 12.68
CA HIS A 465 -13.24 0.40 12.77
C HIS A 465 -13.45 -0.26 14.13
N HIS A 466 -13.38 0.50 15.22
CA HIS A 466 -13.31 -0.01 16.58
C HIS A 466 -14.61 0.25 17.35
N LEU A 467 -15.67 -0.46 16.96
CA LEU A 467 -16.95 -0.43 17.67
C LEU A 467 -16.77 -0.90 19.13
N PRO A 468 -17.46 -0.28 20.11
CA PRO A 468 -17.29 -0.60 21.52
C PRO A 468 -17.79 -1.99 21.89
N TYR A 469 -16.99 -2.73 22.67
CA TYR A 469 -17.37 -4.03 23.21
C TYR A 469 -18.27 -3.87 24.45
N CYS A 470 -19.56 -4.14 24.29
CA CYS A 470 -20.55 -4.08 25.37
C CYS A 470 -20.79 -5.46 26.01
N ILE A 471 -20.69 -5.54 27.34
CA ILE A 471 -21.02 -6.74 28.12
C ILE A 471 -21.97 -6.39 29.27
N GLN A 472 -22.87 -7.32 29.63
CA GLN A 472 -23.75 -7.15 30.79
C GLN A 472 -23.03 -7.58 32.07
N SER A 473 -23.24 -6.84 33.17
CA SER A 473 -22.70 -7.15 34.50
C SER A 473 -23.75 -6.89 35.58
N ASN A 474 -23.60 -7.56 36.72
CA ASN A 474 -24.37 -7.34 37.94
C ASN A 474 -23.45 -7.64 39.14
N SER A 475 -22.50 -6.72 39.40
CA SER A 475 -21.37 -6.93 40.31
C SER A 475 -21.22 -5.76 41.29
N GLN A 476 -20.77 -6.06 42.51
CA GLN A 476 -20.41 -5.08 43.54
C GLN A 476 -18.88 -4.93 43.62
N GLY A 477 -18.25 -4.69 42.46
CA GLY A 477 -16.79 -4.57 42.34
C GLY A 477 -16.23 -3.24 42.85
N GLU A 478 -14.91 -3.20 43.05
CA GLU A 478 -14.20 -2.06 43.64
C GLU A 478 -13.81 -0.94 42.65
N LEU A 479 -14.05 -1.14 41.34
CA LEU A 479 -13.77 -0.14 40.31
C LEU A 479 -14.91 0.88 40.19
N PRO A 480 -14.61 2.17 39.93
CA PRO A 480 -15.63 3.20 39.74
C PRO A 480 -16.40 3.04 38.42
N GLU A 481 -17.56 3.70 38.33
CA GLU A 481 -18.47 3.65 37.17
C GLU A 481 -17.83 4.17 35.88
N GLU A 482 -16.90 5.12 35.97
CA GLU A 482 -16.05 5.60 34.87
C GLU A 482 -14.56 5.44 35.24
N PHE A 483 -13.78 4.81 34.37
CA PHE A 483 -12.35 4.57 34.60
C PHE A 483 -11.55 4.55 33.29
N SER A 484 -10.32 5.06 33.32
CA SER A 484 -9.39 5.02 32.19
C SER A 484 -8.12 4.27 32.56
N PHE A 485 -7.77 3.24 31.78
CA PHE A 485 -6.53 2.49 31.95
C PHE A 485 -5.31 3.23 31.37
N LEU A 486 -5.53 3.94 30.26
CA LEU A 486 -4.54 4.69 29.49
C LEU A 486 -5.21 5.91 28.85
N LYS A 487 -4.55 7.07 28.97
CA LYS A 487 -4.78 8.25 28.15
C LYS A 487 -3.51 8.57 27.39
N LEU A 488 -3.64 8.80 26.09
CA LEU A 488 -2.61 9.29 25.17
C LEU A 488 -3.07 10.66 24.64
N SER A 489 -2.16 11.61 24.46
CA SER A 489 -2.46 12.95 23.94
C SER A 489 -1.23 13.57 23.25
N PRO A 490 -1.41 14.39 22.19
CA PRO A 490 -2.69 14.80 21.57
C PRO A 490 -3.33 13.65 20.74
N ASP A 491 -4.50 13.90 20.15
CA ASP A 491 -5.27 12.87 19.44
C ASP A 491 -4.76 12.57 18.01
N ASN A 492 -3.68 13.23 17.54
CA ASN A 492 -2.92 12.81 16.36
C ASN A 492 -1.93 11.66 16.63
N LEU A 493 -1.86 11.18 17.88
CA LEU A 493 -1.09 10.00 18.27
C LEU A 493 -2.02 8.78 18.33
N VAL A 494 -1.88 7.87 17.37
CA VAL A 494 -2.73 6.69 17.24
C VAL A 494 -2.05 5.48 17.90
N LEU A 495 -2.74 4.85 18.86
CA LEU A 495 -2.27 3.63 19.53
C LEU A 495 -2.42 2.42 18.59
N SER A 496 -1.32 1.74 18.26
CA SER A 496 -1.33 0.54 17.41
C SER A 496 -1.30 -0.77 18.20
N ALA A 497 -0.66 -0.77 19.38
CA ALA A 497 -0.62 -1.94 20.26
C ALA A 497 -0.58 -1.57 21.74
N LEU A 498 -1.29 -2.36 22.54
CA LEU A 498 -1.13 -2.45 23.98
C LEU A 498 -1.17 -3.94 24.35
N LYS A 499 -0.01 -4.51 24.72
CA LYS A 499 0.14 -5.95 25.00
C LYS A 499 1.17 -6.22 26.10
N LYS A 500 1.29 -7.48 26.51
CA LYS A 500 2.45 -7.97 27.29
C LYS A 500 3.69 -8.05 26.40
N ALA A 501 4.89 -7.80 26.95
CA ALA A 501 6.14 -8.11 26.26
C ALA A 501 6.28 -9.61 25.96
N GLU A 502 7.02 -9.95 24.90
CA GLU A 502 7.26 -11.35 24.50
C GLU A 502 8.28 -12.06 25.42
N ASP A 503 9.04 -11.32 26.22
CA ASP A 503 10.16 -11.82 27.05
C ASP A 503 9.97 -11.65 28.57
N SER A 504 8.91 -10.94 29.01
CA SER A 504 8.80 -10.44 30.39
C SER A 504 7.37 -10.04 30.77
N ASP A 505 7.12 -9.81 32.07
CA ASP A 505 5.85 -9.28 32.58
C ASP A 505 5.67 -7.76 32.41
N GLU A 506 6.50 -7.12 31.58
CA GLU A 506 6.36 -5.70 31.23
C GLU A 506 5.30 -5.49 30.13
N VAL A 507 4.77 -4.27 30.05
CA VAL A 507 3.74 -3.87 29.08
C VAL A 507 4.40 -3.18 27.89
N ILE A 508 4.08 -3.62 26.69
CA ILE A 508 4.46 -2.98 25.42
C ILE A 508 3.30 -2.09 24.96
N LEU A 509 3.61 -0.81 24.77
CA LEU A 509 2.70 0.21 24.27
C LEU A 509 3.33 0.80 23.00
N ARG A 510 2.69 0.58 21.85
CA ARG A 510 3.13 1.13 20.55
C ARG A 510 2.11 2.11 20.02
N PHE A 511 2.57 3.27 19.56
CA PHE A 511 1.76 4.31 18.96
C PHE A 511 2.54 5.03 17.85
N PHE A 512 1.86 5.76 16.99
CA PHE A 512 2.48 6.53 15.91
C PHE A 512 1.86 7.91 15.75
N GLU A 513 2.65 8.85 15.28
CA GLU A 513 2.21 10.18 14.84
C GLU A 513 1.58 10.07 13.43
N THR A 514 0.42 10.68 13.20
CA THR A 514 -0.40 10.43 11.99
C THR A 514 -0.58 11.61 11.05
N ILE A 515 -0.33 12.86 11.46
CA ILE A 515 -0.52 14.05 10.61
C ILE A 515 0.76 14.52 9.88
N GLY A 516 1.93 14.07 10.33
CA GLY A 516 3.23 14.49 9.80
C GLY A 516 3.81 15.71 10.51
N GLU A 517 3.54 15.88 11.82
CA GLU A 517 3.97 17.04 12.61
C GLU A 517 4.76 16.63 13.87
N ALA A 518 5.77 17.44 14.23
CA ALA A 518 6.57 17.21 15.42
C ALA A 518 5.70 17.42 16.68
N THR A 519 5.48 16.33 17.41
CA THR A 519 4.45 16.23 18.46
C THR A 519 5.10 15.91 19.80
N VAL A 520 4.62 16.52 20.88
CA VAL A 520 5.00 16.11 22.25
C VAL A 520 3.93 15.18 22.77
N ALA A 521 4.26 13.90 22.90
CA ALA A 521 3.37 12.89 23.47
C ALA A 521 3.31 13.02 24.98
N GLU A 522 2.09 13.06 25.52
CA GLU A 522 1.80 12.94 26.94
C GLU A 522 0.97 11.67 27.16
N LEU A 523 1.47 10.78 28.03
CA LEU A 523 0.81 9.54 28.41
C LEU A 523 0.49 9.57 29.89
N GLU A 524 -0.70 9.11 30.26
CA GLU A 524 -1.14 8.90 31.63
C GLU A 524 -1.76 7.51 31.78
N LEU A 525 -1.27 6.76 32.78
CA LEU A 525 -1.70 5.39 33.05
C LEU A 525 -2.41 5.30 34.41
N PHE A 526 -3.21 4.26 34.60
CA PHE A 526 -3.91 3.97 35.86
C PHE A 526 -3.00 3.49 37.02
N ARG A 527 -1.71 3.26 36.76
CA ARG A 527 -0.72 2.77 37.73
C ARG A 527 0.56 3.60 37.69
N VAL A 528 1.27 3.59 38.82
CA VAL A 528 2.62 4.17 38.92
C VAL A 528 3.57 3.37 38.03
N ILE A 529 4.23 4.08 37.12
CA ILE A 529 5.23 3.57 36.19
C ILE A 529 6.54 3.43 36.98
N LYS A 530 6.88 2.20 37.36
CA LYS A 530 8.11 1.85 38.08
C LYS A 530 9.34 1.93 37.19
N ARG A 531 9.15 1.72 35.88
CA ARG A 531 10.17 1.81 34.83
C ARG A 531 9.53 2.07 33.47
N ALA A 532 10.21 2.82 32.62
CA ALA A 532 9.83 3.00 31.22
C ALA A 532 11.10 3.06 30.34
N ALA A 533 11.10 2.36 29.21
CA ALA A 533 12.15 2.47 28.19
C ALA A 533 11.53 2.65 26.81
N VAL A 534 12.18 3.43 25.93
CA VAL A 534 11.92 3.35 24.50
C VAL A 534 12.61 2.09 23.97
N VAL A 535 11.84 1.29 23.25
CA VAL A 535 12.32 0.06 22.62
C VAL A 535 12.16 0.13 21.10
N ASP A 536 12.87 -0.74 20.41
CA ASP A 536 12.69 -0.97 18.97
C ASP A 536 11.47 -1.88 18.71
N LEU A 537 11.20 -2.22 17.45
CA LEU A 537 10.04 -3.06 17.08
C LEU A 537 10.20 -4.52 17.55
N LEU A 538 11.44 -4.95 17.85
CA LEU A 538 11.79 -6.25 18.43
C LEU A 538 11.82 -6.22 19.97
N GLU A 539 11.30 -5.14 20.59
CA GLU A 539 11.22 -4.94 22.04
C GLU A 539 12.59 -4.79 22.73
N ARG A 540 13.66 -4.55 21.94
CA ARG A 540 15.03 -4.33 22.43
C ARG A 540 15.19 -2.89 22.91
N GLU A 541 15.81 -2.71 24.07
CA GLU A 541 15.95 -1.39 24.70
C GLU A 541 16.90 -0.46 23.94
N LEU A 542 16.44 0.77 23.72
CA LEU A 542 17.22 1.83 23.09
C LEU A 542 17.70 2.87 24.11
N TYR A 543 16.80 3.33 25.00
CA TYR A 543 17.12 4.20 26.12
C TYR A 543 15.99 4.23 27.17
N GLU A 544 16.33 4.53 28.42
CA GLU A 544 15.38 4.65 29.52
C GLU A 544 14.70 6.04 29.54
N LEU A 545 13.42 6.08 29.88
CA LEU A 545 12.63 7.30 30.04
C LEU A 545 12.34 7.56 31.53
N LYS A 546 12.38 8.84 31.91
CA LYS A 546 11.93 9.26 33.25
C LYS A 546 10.41 9.40 33.26
N ALA A 547 9.75 8.63 34.11
CA ALA A 547 8.32 8.75 34.39
C ALA A 547 8.08 9.61 35.64
N GLU A 548 7.00 10.38 35.63
CA GLU A 548 6.53 11.16 36.78
C GLU A 548 5.28 10.48 37.37
N ARG A 549 5.50 9.64 38.39
CA ARG A 549 4.48 8.76 38.98
C ARG A 549 3.81 7.86 37.93
N ASN A 550 2.65 8.25 37.43
CA ASN A 550 1.83 7.52 36.46
C ASN A 550 1.85 8.16 35.06
N LYS A 551 2.70 9.18 34.83
CA LYS A 551 2.77 9.93 33.58
C LYS A 551 4.13 9.82 32.89
N LEU A 552 4.11 9.92 31.56
CA LEU A 552 5.29 10.00 30.69
C LEU A 552 5.12 11.15 29.70
N ARG A 553 6.24 11.76 29.32
CA ARG A 553 6.31 12.82 28.30
C ARG A 553 7.54 12.60 27.42
N LEU A 554 7.37 12.70 26.10
CA LEU A 554 8.43 12.51 25.12
C LEU A 554 8.14 13.23 23.80
N GLU A 555 9.21 13.59 23.08
CA GLU A 555 9.10 14.13 21.72
C GLU A 555 8.94 13.02 20.69
N VAL A 556 8.11 13.27 19.68
CA VAL A 556 7.77 12.34 18.59
C VAL A 556 7.87 13.10 17.28
N LYS A 557 8.63 12.56 16.31
CA LYS A 557 8.82 13.21 15.00
C LYS A 557 7.62 12.99 14.08
N PRO A 558 7.47 13.81 13.01
CA PRO A 558 6.54 13.53 11.91
C PRO A 558 6.53 12.05 11.51
N PHE A 559 5.35 11.44 11.54
CA PHE A 559 5.15 10.02 11.22
C PHE A 559 6.03 9.02 12.01
N GLU A 560 6.52 9.35 13.20
CA GLU A 560 7.38 8.44 13.97
C GLU A 560 6.57 7.35 14.70
N ILE A 561 6.98 6.09 14.51
CA ILE A 561 6.48 4.93 15.25
C ILE A 561 7.25 4.85 16.57
N VAL A 562 6.57 4.93 17.70
CA VAL A 562 7.15 4.88 19.05
C VAL A 562 6.71 3.60 19.75
N THR A 563 7.66 2.90 20.38
CA THR A 563 7.38 1.72 21.20
C THR A 563 7.96 1.94 22.59
N LEU A 564 7.14 1.70 23.62
CA LEU A 564 7.53 1.79 25.03
C LEU A 564 7.40 0.43 25.71
N LYS A 565 8.39 0.06 26.52
CA LYS A 565 8.34 -1.08 27.45
C LYS A 565 8.24 -0.55 28.88
N LEU A 566 7.18 -0.94 29.58
CA LEU A 566 6.71 -0.28 30.80
C LEU A 566 6.51 -1.28 31.93
N ARG A 567 6.98 -0.94 33.14
CA ARG A 567 6.74 -1.71 34.37
C ARG A 567 5.78 -0.96 35.27
N LEU A 568 4.63 -1.57 35.57
CA LEU A 568 3.55 -1.04 36.43
C LEU A 568 3.51 -1.74 37.79
#